data_AF-A0A831XPU4-F1
#
_entry.id   AF-A0A831XPU4-F1
#
_cell.length_a   1.000
_cell.length_b   1.000
_cell.length_c   1.000
_cell.angle_alpha   90.00
_cell.angle_beta   90.00
_cell.angle_gamma   90.00
#
_symmetry.space_group_name_H-M   'P 1'
#
loop_
_entity.id
_entity.type
_entity.pdbx_description
1 polymer ?
#
loop_
_entity_poly.entity_id
_entity_poly.type
_entity_poly.pdbx_seq_one_letter_code
_entity_poly.pdbx_strand_id
1 'polypeptide(L)'
;MQPGVSCPKPQARTPRWASREYRNGAQRQRRRYHTMPQPVVTRRNMLKAGVATAALPLASAPSAVSEATALKPPIVGISTLGFGDYSNEQLARELATQGIRVVQLFLSQSDSRYWKYNGRSDLSDLSHERCAAIAHAYRSQGVSIHSIGVYTNLIHPEDGERDANLAYFDSMIKVGKAMGVHTLVTEAGHYEPAELPSGVPYYLQESVWHRMVETGKRLADLAETHEATVLLEPFYRGFLTSAKRTRLFVENIGSPRIRV
;
A
#
# COMPACT_ATOMS: atom_id res chain seq x y z
N MET A 1 -35.25 1.95 59.49
CA MET A 1 -34.38 1.07 60.30
C MET A 1 -33.68 0.10 59.35
N GLN A 2 -32.35 0.06 59.41
CA GLN A 2 -31.39 -0.76 58.65
C GLN A 2 -31.50 -2.28 58.95
N PRO A 3 -30.67 -3.20 58.40
CA PRO A 3 -29.51 -3.10 57.47
C PRO A 3 -29.63 -4.06 56.25
N GLY A 4 -28.86 -4.01 55.15
CA GLY A 4 -27.40 -3.93 55.00
C GLY A 4 -26.83 -5.33 54.74
N VAL A 5 -26.62 -5.71 53.46
CA VAL A 5 -25.87 -6.92 53.09
C VAL A 5 -24.88 -6.58 51.99
N SER A 6 -23.60 -6.63 52.34
CA SER A 6 -22.46 -6.40 51.46
C SER A 6 -22.10 -7.68 50.70
N CYS A 7 -21.84 -7.54 49.40
CA CYS A 7 -21.29 -8.58 48.54
C CYS A 7 -19.78 -8.81 48.85
N PRO A 8 -19.28 -10.04 48.97
CA PRO A 8 -17.85 -10.29 49.19
C PRO A 8 -17.04 -10.15 47.88
N LYS A 9 -15.89 -9.46 47.95
CA LYS A 9 -14.91 -9.39 46.85
C LYS A 9 -14.17 -10.72 46.69
N PRO A 10 -13.88 -11.20 45.47
CA PRO A 10 -13.03 -12.36 45.26
C PRO A 10 -11.56 -12.01 45.52
N GLN A 11 -10.91 -12.81 46.37
CA GLN A 11 -9.46 -12.79 46.57
C GLN A 11 -8.76 -13.42 45.36
N ALA A 12 -7.91 -12.65 44.70
CA ALA A 12 -7.04 -13.15 43.64
C ALA A 12 -5.97 -14.09 44.25
N ARG A 13 -6.10 -15.39 44.01
CA ARG A 13 -5.05 -16.38 44.24
C ARG A 13 -4.10 -16.37 43.04
N THR A 14 -2.89 -15.84 43.22
CA THR A 14 -1.79 -16.01 42.27
C THR A 14 -1.30 -17.47 42.26
N PRO A 15 -1.22 -18.15 41.10
CA PRO A 15 -0.65 -19.49 41.03
C PRO A 15 0.87 -19.46 41.30
N ARG A 16 1.28 -20.25 42.29
CA ARG A 16 2.64 -20.37 42.81
C ARG A 16 3.48 -21.37 41.99
N TRP A 17 3.53 -21.18 40.67
CA TRP A 17 4.29 -22.03 39.74
C TRP A 17 4.90 -21.20 38.61
N ALA A 18 5.81 -20.28 38.93
CA ALA A 18 6.64 -19.61 37.93
C ALA A 18 7.87 -18.96 38.57
N SER A 19 8.68 -19.71 39.33
CA SER A 19 9.85 -19.08 39.98
C SER A 19 11.01 -20.02 40.35
N ARG A 20 11.20 -21.14 39.63
CA ARG A 20 12.41 -21.98 39.85
C ARG A 20 13.18 -22.47 38.62
N GLU A 21 12.68 -22.35 37.39
CA GLU A 21 13.43 -22.85 36.21
C GLU A 21 13.95 -21.77 35.24
N TYR A 22 13.60 -20.50 35.42
CA TYR A 22 14.14 -19.41 34.58
C TYR A 22 15.43 -18.77 35.10
N ARG A 23 15.98 -19.25 36.23
CA ARG A 23 17.16 -18.64 36.88
C ARG A 23 18.49 -19.39 36.68
N ASN A 24 18.47 -20.56 36.01
CA ASN A 24 19.68 -21.39 35.81
C ASN A 24 20.12 -21.57 34.35
N GLY A 25 19.43 -20.97 33.37
CA GLY A 25 19.83 -21.01 31.95
C GLY A 25 20.75 -19.87 31.49
N ALA A 26 20.84 -18.78 32.26
CA ALA A 26 21.52 -17.55 31.83
C ALA A 26 23.00 -17.43 32.26
N GLN A 27 23.58 -18.46 32.89
CA GLN A 27 24.95 -18.39 33.45
C GLN A 27 25.93 -19.44 32.91
N ARG A 28 25.57 -20.22 31.89
CA ARG A 28 26.45 -21.26 31.32
C ARG A 28 26.56 -21.20 29.80
N GLN A 29 26.84 -20.02 29.24
CA GLN A 29 27.40 -19.90 27.89
C GLN A 29 28.22 -18.59 27.77
N ARG A 30 29.28 -18.50 28.56
CA ARG A 30 30.38 -17.54 28.35
C ARG A 30 31.66 -18.31 28.10
N ARG A 31 31.86 -18.76 26.86
CA ARG A 31 33.19 -19.14 26.34
C ARG A 31 33.31 -18.75 24.87
N ARG A 32 34.10 -17.69 24.67
CA ARG A 32 34.99 -17.41 23.54
C ARG A 32 34.38 -17.43 22.12
N TYR A 33 33.93 -16.25 21.68
CA TYR A 33 34.13 -15.82 20.30
C TYR A 33 35.06 -14.61 20.31
N HIS A 34 36.22 -14.73 19.65
CA HIS A 34 37.10 -13.61 19.38
C HIS A 34 36.41 -12.70 18.35
N THR A 35 36.04 -11.49 18.75
CA THR A 35 35.53 -10.47 17.83
C THR A 35 36.71 -9.67 17.30
N MET A 36 37.03 -9.83 16.01
CA MET A 36 37.91 -8.89 15.31
C MET A 36 37.13 -7.60 15.02
N PRO A 37 37.63 -6.40 15.35
CA PRO A 37 36.96 -5.15 15.02
C PRO A 37 37.08 -4.90 13.51
N GLN A 38 35.95 -4.89 12.81
CA GLN A 38 35.86 -4.41 11.43
C GLN A 38 35.84 -2.87 11.44
N PRO A 39 36.67 -2.18 10.64
CA PRO A 39 36.67 -0.73 10.59
C PRO A 39 35.41 -0.22 9.87
N VAL A 40 34.55 0.49 10.61
CA VAL A 40 33.41 1.20 10.03
C VAL A 40 33.93 2.41 9.27
N VAL A 41 33.94 2.34 7.93
CA VAL A 41 34.22 3.48 7.07
C VAL A 41 32.99 4.38 7.05
N THR A 42 33.04 5.48 7.77
CA THR A 42 32.02 6.54 7.69
C THR A 42 32.42 7.58 6.65
N ARG A 43 31.44 8.25 6.00
CA ARG A 43 31.69 9.36 5.05
C ARG A 43 32.63 10.44 5.62
N ARG A 44 32.66 10.60 6.95
CA ARG A 44 33.51 11.54 7.67
C ARG A 44 35.00 11.14 7.69
N ASN A 45 35.32 9.85 7.55
CA ASN A 45 36.69 9.35 7.46
C ASN A 45 37.29 9.51 6.05
N MET A 46 36.45 9.48 5.00
CA MET A 46 36.92 9.69 3.62
C MET A 46 37.28 11.16 3.34
N LEU A 47 36.69 12.11 4.06
CA LEU A 47 37.00 13.54 3.94
C LEU A 47 38.29 13.99 4.66
N LYS A 48 38.84 13.17 5.57
CA LYS A 48 40.06 13.50 6.33
C LYS A 48 41.34 12.90 5.75
N ALA A 49 41.23 11.95 4.82
CA ALA A 49 42.38 11.32 4.15
C ALA A 49 42.85 12.08 2.89
N GLY A 50 42.23 13.22 2.56
CA GLY A 50 42.50 14.00 1.34
C GLY A 50 43.59 15.06 1.45
N VAL A 51 44.54 14.94 2.38
CA VAL A 51 45.72 15.84 2.44
C VAL A 51 46.98 15.01 2.61
N ALA A 52 47.49 14.49 1.49
CA ALA A 52 48.87 14.06 1.35
C ALA A 52 49.36 14.53 -0.02
N THR A 53 50.22 15.53 0.02
CA THR A 53 50.88 16.19 -1.10
C THR A 53 51.75 15.22 -1.89
N ALA A 54 51.39 14.98 -3.15
CA ALA A 54 52.30 14.50 -4.18
C ALA A 54 52.07 15.36 -5.43
N ALA A 55 53.10 16.08 -5.84
CA ALA A 55 53.11 16.97 -7.00
C ALA A 55 52.77 16.18 -8.28
N LEU A 56 51.69 16.58 -8.94
CA LEU A 56 51.32 16.15 -10.28
C LEU A 56 51.13 17.41 -11.13
N PRO A 57 51.56 17.41 -12.40
CA PRO A 57 51.47 18.60 -13.25
C PRO A 57 50.00 18.99 -13.46
N LEU A 58 49.73 20.28 -13.29
CA LEU A 58 48.44 20.94 -13.52
C LEU A 58 48.02 20.77 -14.99
N ALA A 59 47.36 19.66 -15.31
CA ALA A 59 46.43 19.63 -16.42
C ALA A 59 45.16 20.32 -15.93
N SER A 60 44.88 21.50 -16.48
CA SER A 60 43.63 22.24 -16.29
C SER A 60 42.45 21.39 -16.74
N ALA A 61 41.87 20.63 -15.81
CA ALA A 61 40.55 20.04 -16.01
C ALA A 61 39.55 21.20 -16.05
N PRO A 62 38.74 21.36 -17.12
CA PRO A 62 37.66 22.32 -17.10
C PRO A 62 36.76 21.96 -15.92
N SER A 63 36.55 22.93 -15.04
CA SER A 63 35.54 22.84 -13.99
C SER A 63 34.20 22.73 -14.72
N ALA A 64 33.73 21.50 -14.92
CA ALA A 64 32.35 21.24 -15.26
C ALA A 64 31.53 21.62 -14.02
N VAL A 65 31.23 22.92 -13.90
CA VAL A 65 30.11 23.38 -13.11
C VAL A 65 28.90 22.73 -13.76
N SER A 66 28.45 21.61 -13.17
CA SER A 66 27.20 20.99 -13.54
C SER A 66 26.12 22.05 -13.34
N GLU A 67 25.63 22.64 -14.43
CA GLU A 67 24.38 23.38 -14.41
C GLU A 67 23.36 22.47 -13.75
N ALA A 68 22.83 22.91 -12.61
CA ALA A 68 21.75 22.22 -11.94
C ALA A 68 20.58 22.24 -12.92
N THR A 69 20.31 21.11 -13.59
CA THR A 69 19.16 20.96 -14.46
C THR A 69 17.93 21.34 -13.65
N ALA A 70 17.22 22.40 -14.05
CA ALA A 70 16.01 22.83 -13.38
C ALA A 70 15.07 21.62 -13.29
N LEU A 71 14.76 21.19 -12.06
CA LEU A 71 13.88 20.05 -11.84
C LEU A 71 12.52 20.38 -12.43
N LYS A 72 11.97 19.46 -13.23
CA LYS A 72 10.58 19.60 -13.71
C LYS A 72 9.66 19.73 -12.49
N PRO A 73 8.69 20.66 -12.52
CA PRO A 73 7.74 20.79 -11.42
C PRO A 73 6.99 19.47 -11.21
N PRO A 74 6.62 19.13 -9.97
CA PRO A 74 5.87 17.92 -9.69
C PRO A 74 4.49 17.99 -10.34
N ILE A 75 4.01 16.85 -10.82
CA ILE A 75 2.63 16.71 -11.28
C ILE A 75 1.74 16.57 -10.03
N VAL A 76 0.77 17.46 -9.88
CA VAL A 76 -0.24 17.40 -8.82
C VAL A 76 -1.53 16.85 -9.41
N GLY A 77 -2.03 15.77 -8.83
CA GLY A 77 -3.31 15.16 -9.18
C GLY A 77 -4.26 15.09 -7.99
N ILE A 78 -5.50 14.70 -8.25
CA ILE A 78 -6.55 14.59 -7.22
C ILE A 78 -7.33 13.27 -7.36
N SER A 79 -7.76 12.71 -6.24
CA SER A 79 -8.74 11.63 -6.25
C SER A 79 -10.14 12.19 -6.52
N THR A 80 -10.94 11.54 -7.38
CA THR A 80 -12.33 11.95 -7.60
C THR A 80 -13.29 11.52 -6.48
N LEU A 81 -12.78 10.79 -5.47
CA LEU A 81 -13.55 10.42 -4.29
C LEU A 81 -13.95 11.68 -3.50
N GLY A 82 -15.22 11.77 -3.11
CA GLY A 82 -15.77 12.93 -2.39
C GLY A 82 -16.46 13.97 -3.30
N PHE A 83 -16.34 13.85 -4.62
CA PHE A 83 -17.02 14.71 -5.59
C PHE A 83 -18.23 14.01 -6.21
N GLY A 84 -19.07 13.38 -5.37
CA GLY A 84 -20.18 12.52 -5.83
C GLY A 84 -21.37 13.29 -6.42
N ASP A 85 -21.53 14.56 -6.05
CA ASP A 85 -22.61 15.41 -6.55
C ASP A 85 -22.36 15.94 -7.97
N TYR A 86 -21.12 15.84 -8.46
CA TYR A 86 -20.74 16.23 -9.81
C TYR A 86 -20.94 15.06 -10.79
N SER A 87 -21.38 15.37 -12.01
CA SER A 87 -21.14 14.47 -13.14
C SER A 87 -19.65 14.45 -13.51
N ASN A 88 -19.22 13.44 -14.28
CA ASN A 88 -17.83 13.37 -14.76
C ASN A 88 -17.41 14.65 -15.51
N GLU A 89 -18.29 15.17 -16.36
CA GLU A 89 -18.02 16.35 -17.18
C GLU A 89 -17.96 17.65 -16.34
N GLN A 90 -18.86 17.79 -15.36
CA GLN A 90 -18.85 18.92 -14.43
C GLN A 90 -17.56 18.93 -13.60
N LEU A 91 -17.17 17.77 -13.05
CA LEU A 91 -15.94 17.65 -12.28
C LEU A 91 -14.72 17.95 -13.14
N ALA A 92 -14.64 17.41 -14.36
CA ALA A 92 -13.54 17.65 -15.27
C ALA A 92 -13.34 19.15 -15.57
N ARG A 93 -14.43 19.89 -15.83
CA ARG A 93 -14.40 21.35 -16.02
C ARG A 93 -13.90 22.10 -14.79
N GLU A 94 -14.40 21.74 -13.61
CA GLU A 94 -13.98 22.39 -12.36
C GLU A 94 -12.48 22.18 -12.14
N LEU A 95 -12.00 20.94 -12.22
CA LEU A 95 -10.58 20.62 -12.09
C LEU A 95 -9.73 21.36 -13.12
N ALA A 96 -10.19 21.44 -14.37
CA ALA A 96 -9.50 22.16 -15.43
C ALA A 96 -9.34 23.66 -15.08
N THR A 97 -10.39 24.28 -14.55
CA THR A 97 -10.41 25.68 -14.11
C THR A 97 -9.44 25.93 -12.97
N GLN A 98 -9.30 24.99 -12.03
CA GLN A 98 -8.36 25.06 -10.91
C GLN A 98 -6.91 24.68 -11.27
N GLY A 99 -6.62 24.42 -12.54
CA GLY A 99 -5.27 24.03 -12.99
C GLY A 99 -4.89 22.57 -12.70
N ILE A 100 -5.81 21.74 -12.22
CA ILE A 100 -5.60 20.30 -12.01
C ILE A 100 -5.80 19.57 -13.34
N ARG A 101 -4.87 18.67 -13.70
CA ARG A 101 -4.85 17.99 -15.00
C ARG A 101 -4.73 16.47 -14.92
N VAL A 102 -4.68 15.93 -13.70
CA VAL A 102 -4.49 14.49 -13.46
C VAL A 102 -5.43 14.04 -12.35
N VAL A 103 -6.13 12.93 -12.58
CA VAL A 103 -7.02 12.33 -11.58
C VAL A 103 -6.74 10.85 -11.33
N GLN A 104 -7.01 10.41 -10.09
CA GLN A 104 -7.37 9.03 -9.80
C GLN A 104 -8.90 8.93 -9.78
N LEU A 105 -9.47 8.17 -10.71
CA LEU A 105 -10.91 8.03 -10.89
C LEU A 105 -11.47 6.93 -9.96
N PHE A 106 -12.45 7.27 -9.14
CA PHE A 106 -13.12 6.31 -8.24
C PHE A 106 -14.45 5.78 -8.78
N LEU A 107 -14.95 6.29 -9.92
CA LEU A 107 -16.31 6.02 -10.40
C LEU A 107 -17.34 6.29 -9.29
N SER A 108 -17.29 7.48 -8.71
CA SER A 108 -18.19 7.93 -7.66
C SER A 108 -19.09 9.09 -8.09
N GLN A 109 -18.91 9.60 -9.30
CA GLN A 109 -19.65 10.73 -9.87
C GLN A 109 -21.10 10.33 -10.13
N SER A 110 -22.00 11.32 -10.14
CA SER A 110 -23.46 11.10 -10.15
C SER A 110 -23.97 10.25 -11.33
N ASP A 111 -23.26 10.26 -12.46
CA ASP A 111 -23.51 9.53 -13.69
C ASP A 111 -22.66 8.24 -13.86
N SER A 112 -21.77 7.94 -12.91
CA SER A 112 -20.91 6.75 -12.89
C SER A 112 -20.69 6.18 -11.49
N ARG A 113 -21.75 5.94 -10.71
CA ARG A 113 -21.70 5.55 -9.28
C ARG A 113 -21.44 4.05 -9.05
N TYR A 114 -20.23 3.58 -9.35
CA TYR A 114 -19.81 2.19 -9.11
C TYR A 114 -18.92 2.01 -7.89
N TRP A 115 -18.47 3.10 -7.28
CA TRP A 115 -17.62 3.07 -6.11
C TRP A 115 -18.27 2.33 -4.94
N LYS A 116 -17.57 1.30 -4.43
CA LYS A 116 -17.94 0.61 -3.19
C LYS A 116 -16.69 0.18 -2.44
N TYR A 117 -16.46 0.81 -1.29
CA TYR A 117 -15.34 0.44 -0.43
C TYR A 117 -15.53 -0.96 0.16
N ASN A 118 -14.44 -1.73 0.16
CA ASN A 118 -14.35 -3.09 0.67
C ASN A 118 -15.37 -4.08 0.06
N GLY A 119 -15.83 -3.79 -1.16
CA GLY A 119 -16.93 -4.51 -1.79
C GLY A 119 -16.79 -4.62 -3.30
N ARG A 120 -17.92 -4.93 -3.93
CA ARG A 120 -18.07 -5.10 -5.38
C ARG A 120 -19.40 -4.47 -5.80
N SER A 121 -19.41 -3.89 -7.00
CA SER A 121 -20.60 -3.33 -7.64
C SER A 121 -20.94 -4.15 -8.88
N ASP A 122 -22.20 -4.13 -9.29
CA ASP A 122 -22.55 -4.64 -10.62
C ASP A 122 -21.97 -3.68 -11.68
N LEU A 123 -21.27 -4.26 -12.67
CA LEU A 123 -20.64 -3.54 -13.77
C LEU A 123 -21.32 -3.86 -15.12
N SER A 124 -22.44 -4.59 -15.10
CA SER A 124 -23.12 -5.11 -16.30
C SER A 124 -23.50 -4.03 -17.31
N ASP A 125 -23.79 -2.81 -16.84
CA ASP A 125 -24.16 -1.65 -17.65
C ASP A 125 -22.97 -0.74 -18.01
N LEU A 126 -21.75 -1.09 -17.58
CA LEU A 126 -20.52 -0.37 -17.90
C LEU A 126 -19.89 -0.92 -19.18
N SER A 127 -20.61 -0.73 -20.28
CA SER A 127 -20.15 -1.13 -21.62
C SER A 127 -18.86 -0.42 -22.04
N HIS A 128 -18.21 -0.93 -23.10
CA HIS A 128 -17.03 -0.28 -23.68
C HIS A 128 -17.33 1.18 -24.09
N GLU A 129 -18.49 1.43 -24.71
CA GLU A 129 -18.92 2.77 -25.10
C GLU A 129 -19.09 3.69 -23.89
N ARG A 130 -19.71 3.18 -22.81
CA ARG A 130 -19.87 3.96 -21.58
C ARG A 130 -18.55 4.26 -20.90
N CYS A 131 -17.61 3.31 -20.88
CA CYS A 131 -16.24 3.54 -20.43
C CYS A 131 -15.56 4.65 -21.25
N ALA A 132 -15.65 4.58 -22.57
CA ALA A 132 -15.06 5.56 -23.47
C ALA A 132 -15.67 6.96 -23.28
N ALA A 133 -16.99 7.05 -23.08
CA ALA A 133 -17.69 8.31 -22.82
C ALA A 133 -17.23 8.96 -21.50
N ILE A 134 -17.10 8.17 -20.41
CA ILE A 134 -16.57 8.66 -19.13
C ILE A 134 -15.15 9.18 -19.31
N ALA A 135 -14.27 8.41 -19.97
CA ALA A 135 -12.89 8.83 -20.21
C ALA A 135 -12.81 10.10 -21.08
N HIS A 136 -13.69 10.21 -22.07
CA HIS A 136 -13.81 11.38 -22.93
C HIS A 136 -14.22 12.64 -22.16
N ALA A 137 -15.11 12.52 -21.17
CA ALA A 137 -15.54 13.66 -20.35
C ALA A 137 -14.36 14.36 -19.63
N TYR A 138 -13.38 13.59 -19.15
CA TYR A 138 -12.16 14.16 -18.57
C TYR A 138 -11.19 14.67 -19.64
N ARG A 139 -10.91 13.86 -20.67
CA ARG A 139 -9.91 14.18 -21.70
C ARG A 139 -10.29 15.40 -22.54
N SER A 140 -11.58 15.62 -22.81
CA SER A 140 -12.05 16.80 -23.55
C SER A 140 -11.78 18.12 -22.82
N GLN A 141 -11.59 18.07 -21.50
CA GLN A 141 -11.20 19.21 -20.66
C GLN A 141 -9.68 19.28 -20.40
N GLY A 142 -8.90 18.43 -21.07
CA GLY A 142 -7.45 18.32 -20.84
C GLY A 142 -7.09 17.66 -19.51
N VAL A 143 -8.02 16.93 -18.88
CA VAL A 143 -7.78 16.17 -17.65
C VAL A 143 -7.50 14.71 -17.99
N SER A 144 -6.35 14.21 -17.56
CA SER A 144 -5.94 12.82 -17.74
C SER A 144 -6.40 11.95 -16.55
N ILE A 145 -6.89 10.75 -16.83
CA ILE A 145 -7.13 9.73 -15.81
C ILE A 145 -5.84 8.91 -15.69
N HIS A 146 -5.12 9.07 -14.59
CA HIS A 146 -3.89 8.34 -14.34
C HIS A 146 -4.18 6.90 -13.89
N SER A 147 -5.12 6.75 -12.97
CA SER A 147 -5.46 5.46 -12.38
C SER A 147 -6.92 5.35 -11.99
N ILE A 148 -7.39 4.12 -11.79
CA ILE A 148 -8.73 3.82 -11.28
C ILE A 148 -8.63 3.19 -9.89
N GLY A 149 -9.44 3.65 -8.94
CA GLY A 149 -9.54 3.06 -7.61
C GLY A 149 -10.39 1.78 -7.61
N VAL A 150 -9.85 0.69 -7.09
CA VAL A 150 -10.50 -0.63 -6.98
C VAL A 150 -10.24 -1.20 -5.58
N TYR A 151 -11.10 -0.90 -4.60
CA TYR A 151 -10.83 -1.21 -3.18
C TYR A 151 -11.73 -2.35 -2.72
N THR A 152 -11.60 -3.51 -3.36
CA THR A 152 -12.31 -4.73 -2.98
C THR A 152 -11.58 -5.48 -1.86
N ASN A 153 -12.26 -6.43 -1.19
CA ASN A 153 -11.73 -7.05 0.03
C ASN A 153 -10.75 -8.21 -0.24
N LEU A 154 -9.50 -7.91 -0.55
CA LEU A 154 -8.49 -8.95 -0.89
C LEU A 154 -8.03 -9.80 0.30
N ILE A 155 -8.21 -9.32 1.54
CA ILE A 155 -7.82 -10.01 2.79
C ILE A 155 -8.89 -10.97 3.34
N HIS A 156 -10.01 -11.13 2.64
CA HIS A 156 -11.14 -11.94 3.11
C HIS A 156 -10.69 -13.37 3.50
N PRO A 157 -11.14 -13.95 4.63
CA PRO A 157 -10.65 -15.26 5.06
C PRO A 157 -11.16 -16.41 4.22
N GLU A 158 -12.35 -16.28 3.64
CA GLU A 158 -12.98 -17.30 2.82
C GLU A 158 -12.49 -17.23 1.38
N ASP A 159 -12.16 -18.40 0.82
CA ASP A 159 -11.58 -18.53 -0.52
C ASP A 159 -12.54 -18.06 -1.60
N GLY A 160 -13.82 -18.46 -1.52
CA GLY A 160 -14.84 -18.08 -2.51
C GLY A 160 -15.04 -16.56 -2.59
N GLU A 161 -15.01 -15.85 -1.47
CA GLU A 161 -15.08 -14.39 -1.46
C GLU A 161 -13.81 -13.74 -2.02
N ARG A 162 -12.61 -14.26 -1.72
CA ARG A 162 -11.38 -13.76 -2.34
C ARG A 162 -11.38 -13.98 -3.85
N ASP A 163 -11.83 -15.14 -4.31
CA ASP A 163 -11.93 -15.46 -5.74
C ASP A 163 -12.88 -14.50 -6.45
N ALA A 164 -14.02 -14.22 -5.83
CA ALA A 164 -15.01 -13.33 -6.39
C ALA A 164 -14.55 -11.85 -6.35
N ASN A 165 -13.75 -11.46 -5.35
CA ASN A 165 -13.07 -10.16 -5.29
C ASN A 165 -11.99 -10.02 -6.39
N LEU A 166 -11.20 -11.07 -6.64
CA LEU A 166 -10.22 -11.09 -7.74
C LEU A 166 -10.91 -11.05 -9.12
N ALA A 167 -12.03 -11.75 -9.30
CA ALA A 167 -12.83 -11.69 -10.54
C ALA A 167 -13.44 -10.29 -10.78
N TYR A 168 -13.87 -9.61 -9.71
CA TYR A 168 -14.27 -8.21 -9.80
C TYR A 168 -13.09 -7.31 -10.16
N PHE A 169 -11.91 -7.54 -9.57
CA PHE A 169 -10.70 -6.79 -9.90
C PHE A 169 -10.32 -6.95 -11.38
N ASP A 170 -10.33 -8.17 -11.89
CA ASP A 170 -10.14 -8.49 -13.31
C ASP A 170 -11.12 -7.71 -14.21
N SER A 171 -12.41 -7.67 -13.83
CA SER A 171 -13.41 -6.89 -14.53
C SER A 171 -13.08 -5.38 -14.52
N MET A 172 -12.60 -4.85 -13.40
CA MET A 172 -12.16 -3.46 -13.29
C MET A 172 -10.89 -3.16 -14.12
N ILE A 173 -9.99 -4.13 -14.30
CA ILE A 173 -8.87 -3.98 -15.23
C ILE A 173 -9.39 -3.82 -16.67
N LYS A 174 -10.40 -4.61 -17.06
CA LYS A 174 -11.05 -4.51 -18.39
C LYS A 174 -11.75 -3.16 -18.58
N VAL A 175 -12.40 -2.65 -17.53
CA VAL A 175 -12.97 -1.28 -17.50
C VAL A 175 -11.87 -0.24 -17.71
N GLY A 176 -10.76 -0.34 -16.98
CA GLY A 176 -9.60 0.53 -17.18
C GLY A 176 -9.08 0.50 -18.60
N LYS A 177 -8.91 -0.70 -19.18
CA LYS A 177 -8.50 -0.88 -20.57
C LYS A 177 -9.46 -0.20 -21.55
N ALA A 178 -10.78 -0.32 -21.36
CA ALA A 178 -11.77 0.35 -22.19
C ALA A 178 -11.73 1.89 -22.04
N MET A 179 -11.30 2.40 -20.88
CA MET A 179 -11.02 3.82 -20.67
C MET A 179 -9.65 4.25 -21.22
N GLY A 180 -8.77 3.32 -21.60
CA GLY A 180 -7.37 3.59 -21.92
C GLY A 180 -6.53 3.95 -20.68
N VAL A 181 -6.82 3.33 -19.55
CA VAL A 181 -6.15 3.48 -18.25
C VAL A 181 -5.62 2.12 -17.82
N HIS A 182 -4.31 2.01 -17.61
CA HIS A 182 -3.64 0.74 -17.31
C HIS A 182 -3.13 0.65 -15.87
N THR A 183 -3.47 1.63 -15.03
CA THR A 183 -3.04 1.68 -13.63
C THR A 183 -4.24 1.60 -12.72
N LEU A 184 -4.23 0.63 -11.79
CA LEU A 184 -5.26 0.43 -10.79
C LEU A 184 -4.67 0.67 -9.41
N VAL A 185 -5.42 1.28 -8.50
CA VAL A 185 -5.00 1.49 -7.11
C VAL A 185 -5.91 0.69 -6.20
N THR A 186 -5.34 -0.02 -5.23
CA THR A 186 -6.09 -0.81 -4.25
C THR A 186 -5.42 -0.81 -2.90
N GLU A 187 -6.19 -1.08 -1.87
CA GLU A 187 -5.68 -1.53 -0.57
C GLU A 187 -5.70 -3.07 -0.48
N ALA A 188 -5.28 -3.60 0.66
CA ALA A 188 -5.46 -5.01 1.01
C ALA A 188 -6.94 -5.38 1.33
N GLY A 189 -7.79 -4.39 1.58
CA GLY A 189 -9.13 -4.60 2.13
C GLY A 189 -9.15 -4.68 3.65
N HIS A 190 -10.35 -4.85 4.20
CA HIS A 190 -10.61 -4.86 5.63
C HIS A 190 -11.46 -6.07 6.03
N TYR A 191 -11.02 -6.78 7.05
CA TYR A 191 -11.79 -7.86 7.67
C TYR A 191 -11.50 -7.86 9.17
N GLU A 192 -12.56 -7.82 9.96
CA GLU A 192 -12.51 -7.89 11.42
C GLU A 192 -13.38 -9.08 11.86
N PRO A 193 -12.78 -10.16 12.40
CA PRO A 193 -13.54 -11.30 12.91
C PRO A 193 -14.31 -10.91 14.18
N ALA A 194 -15.45 -11.57 14.42
CA ALA A 194 -16.24 -11.36 15.63
C ALA A 194 -15.46 -11.72 16.91
N GLU A 195 -14.56 -12.69 16.82
CA GLU A 195 -13.70 -13.13 17.90
C GLU A 195 -12.23 -13.13 17.46
N LEU A 196 -11.34 -12.75 18.39
CA LEU A 196 -9.88 -12.80 18.21
C LEU A 196 -9.27 -13.74 19.26
N PRO A 197 -9.27 -15.05 19.04
CA PRO A 197 -8.82 -16.03 20.04
C PRO A 197 -7.38 -15.81 20.53
N SER A 198 -6.51 -15.30 19.67
CA SER A 198 -5.09 -15.01 19.99
C SER A 198 -4.86 -13.63 20.61
N GLY A 199 -5.87 -12.74 20.59
CA GLY A 199 -5.70 -11.31 20.88
C GLY A 199 -4.87 -10.53 19.86
N VAL A 200 -4.36 -11.20 18.82
CA VAL A 200 -3.58 -10.58 17.73
C VAL A 200 -4.54 -10.16 16.62
N PRO A 201 -4.51 -8.88 16.18
CA PRO A 201 -5.34 -8.40 15.07
C PRO A 201 -5.23 -9.31 13.86
N TYR A 202 -6.36 -9.63 13.22
CA TYR A 202 -6.43 -10.57 12.10
C TYR A 202 -5.37 -10.30 11.02
N TYR A 203 -5.24 -9.03 10.60
CA TYR A 203 -4.29 -8.63 9.55
C TYR A 203 -2.80 -8.73 9.94
N LEU A 204 -2.49 -9.01 11.21
CA LEU A 204 -1.13 -9.26 11.71
C LEU A 204 -0.79 -10.74 11.91
N GLN A 205 -1.76 -11.64 11.73
CA GLN A 205 -1.54 -13.07 11.87
C GLN A 205 -0.68 -13.62 10.72
N GLU A 206 0.19 -14.59 11.02
CA GLU A 206 1.10 -15.19 10.05
C GLU A 206 0.36 -15.96 8.95
N SER A 207 -0.70 -16.69 9.30
CA SER A 207 -1.56 -17.38 8.32
C SER A 207 -2.17 -16.40 7.32
N VAL A 208 -2.55 -15.21 7.77
CA VAL A 208 -3.09 -14.13 6.92
C VAL A 208 -1.99 -13.54 6.03
N TRP A 209 -0.75 -13.44 6.51
CA TRP A 209 0.38 -13.04 5.67
C TRP A 209 0.58 -13.97 4.48
N HIS A 210 0.69 -15.29 4.72
CA HIS A 210 0.88 -16.26 3.63
C HIS A 210 -0.26 -16.24 2.63
N ARG A 211 -1.50 -16.21 3.12
CA ARG A 211 -2.70 -16.11 2.26
C ARG A 211 -2.66 -14.85 1.41
N MET A 212 -2.32 -13.70 1.98
CA MET A 212 -2.24 -12.44 1.24
C MET A 212 -1.14 -12.44 0.20
N VAL A 213 0.00 -13.08 0.46
CA VAL A 213 1.08 -13.21 -0.53
C VAL A 213 0.57 -14.01 -1.74
N GLU A 214 -0.14 -15.11 -1.50
CA GLU A 214 -0.74 -15.89 -2.59
C GLU A 214 -1.84 -15.12 -3.34
N THR A 215 -2.70 -14.37 -2.64
CA THR A 215 -3.65 -13.45 -3.28
C THR A 215 -2.94 -12.38 -4.11
N GLY A 216 -1.84 -11.82 -3.61
CA GLY A 216 -1.03 -10.82 -4.32
C GLY A 216 -0.37 -11.37 -5.58
N LYS A 217 0.10 -12.62 -5.57
CA LYS A 217 0.62 -13.31 -6.77
C LYS A 217 -0.47 -13.52 -7.81
N ARG A 218 -1.66 -13.98 -7.40
CA ARG A 218 -2.81 -14.13 -8.31
C ARG A 218 -3.22 -12.78 -8.92
N LEU A 219 -3.19 -11.71 -8.13
CA LEU A 219 -3.44 -10.36 -8.63
C LEU A 219 -2.35 -9.90 -9.63
N ALA A 220 -1.10 -10.27 -9.39
CA ALA A 220 0.00 -10.00 -10.31
C ALA A 220 -0.18 -10.74 -11.65
N ASP A 221 -0.65 -11.98 -11.64
CA ASP A 221 -0.94 -12.76 -12.86
C ASP A 221 -2.05 -12.11 -13.69
N LEU A 222 -3.11 -11.62 -13.03
CA LEU A 222 -4.18 -10.85 -13.69
C LEU A 222 -3.61 -9.55 -14.30
N ALA A 223 -2.80 -8.82 -13.55
CA ALA A 223 -2.18 -7.59 -14.01
C ALA A 223 -1.26 -7.84 -15.22
N GLU A 224 -0.45 -8.91 -15.22
CA GLU A 224 0.40 -9.28 -16.35
C GLU A 224 -0.43 -9.65 -17.58
N THR A 225 -1.45 -10.49 -17.41
CA THR A 225 -2.36 -10.92 -18.49
C THR A 225 -3.00 -9.75 -19.23
N HIS A 226 -3.27 -8.66 -18.51
CA HIS A 226 -3.93 -7.48 -19.05
C HIS A 226 -3.00 -6.29 -19.30
N GLU A 227 -1.68 -6.49 -19.13
CA GLU A 227 -0.66 -5.43 -19.24
C GLU A 227 -0.94 -4.23 -18.32
N ALA A 228 -1.58 -4.47 -17.17
CA ALA A 228 -1.92 -3.48 -16.18
C ALA A 228 -0.86 -3.38 -15.07
N THR A 229 -0.83 -2.25 -14.38
CA THR A 229 -0.05 -2.04 -13.14
C THR A 229 -1.01 -1.84 -11.99
N VAL A 230 -0.78 -2.54 -10.88
CA VAL A 230 -1.51 -2.35 -9.63
C VAL A 230 -0.61 -1.63 -8.63
N LEU A 231 -1.11 -0.52 -8.10
CA LEU A 231 -0.49 0.24 -7.01
C LEU A 231 -1.19 -0.14 -5.70
N LEU A 232 -0.41 -0.63 -4.75
CA LEU A 232 -0.88 -0.98 -3.41
C LEU A 232 -0.79 0.24 -2.50
N GLU A 233 -1.93 0.69 -2.00
CA GLU A 233 -2.03 1.76 -1.02
C GLU A 233 -1.79 1.20 0.39
N PRO A 234 -0.75 1.66 1.11
CA PRO A 234 -0.53 1.29 2.51
C PRO A 234 -1.45 2.09 3.44
N PHE A 235 -2.19 1.39 4.28
CA PHE A 235 -3.01 2.02 5.33
C PHE A 235 -2.52 1.58 6.71
N TYR A 236 -2.21 2.55 7.58
CA TYR A 236 -1.56 2.29 8.88
C TYR A 236 -2.40 1.42 9.84
N ARG A 237 -3.71 1.31 9.64
CA ARG A 237 -4.60 0.42 10.41
C ARG A 237 -5.03 -0.83 9.65
N GLY A 238 -4.37 -1.14 8.54
CA GLY A 238 -4.67 -2.29 7.69
C GLY A 238 -3.51 -3.28 7.59
N PHE A 239 -3.66 -4.26 6.70
CA PHE A 239 -2.63 -5.28 6.44
C PHE A 239 -1.28 -4.68 6.04
N LEU A 240 -1.28 -3.61 5.26
CA LEU A 240 -0.08 -2.89 4.83
C LEU A 240 0.28 -1.75 5.80
N THR A 241 0.28 -2.04 7.11
CA THR A 241 0.38 -1.06 8.23
C THR A 241 1.66 -0.22 8.26
N SER A 242 2.74 -0.64 7.56
CA SER A 242 4.01 0.09 7.60
C SER A 242 4.78 -0.08 6.29
N ALA A 243 5.63 0.90 5.97
CA ALA A 243 6.51 0.84 4.80
C ALA A 243 7.35 -0.43 4.75
N LYS A 244 7.85 -0.91 5.91
CA LYS A 244 8.61 -2.16 5.99
C LYS A 244 7.76 -3.37 5.59
N ARG A 245 6.52 -3.47 6.12
CA ARG A 245 5.62 -4.57 5.79
C ARG A 245 5.18 -4.53 4.33
N THR A 246 4.87 -3.35 3.80
CA THR A 246 4.52 -3.17 2.38
C THR A 246 5.68 -3.58 1.47
N ARG A 247 6.91 -3.15 1.78
CA ARG A 247 8.09 -3.56 1.02
C ARG A 247 8.24 -5.09 1.00
N LEU A 248 8.22 -5.72 2.17
CA LEU A 248 8.31 -7.18 2.27
C LEU A 248 7.19 -7.87 1.48
N PHE A 249 5.98 -7.32 1.49
CA PHE A 249 4.85 -7.88 0.78
C PHE A 249 5.08 -7.86 -0.74
N VAL A 250 5.48 -6.71 -1.30
CA VAL A 250 5.80 -6.57 -2.72
C VAL A 250 6.98 -7.47 -3.12
N GLU A 251 8.02 -7.56 -2.29
CA GLU A 251 9.16 -8.45 -2.52
C GLU A 251 8.75 -9.93 -2.54
N ASN A 252 7.81 -10.35 -1.67
CA ASN A 252 7.29 -11.73 -1.64
C ASN A 252 6.34 -12.06 -2.80
N ILE A 253 5.64 -11.07 -3.35
CA ILE A 253 4.88 -11.23 -4.59
C ILE A 253 5.83 -11.40 -5.78
N GLY A 254 6.91 -10.59 -5.83
CA GLY A 254 7.97 -10.75 -6.81
C GLY A 254 7.60 -10.36 -8.25
N SER A 255 6.61 -9.48 -8.45
CA SER A 255 6.16 -9.04 -9.78
C SER A 255 6.38 -7.54 -10.01
N PRO A 256 6.86 -7.13 -11.21
CA PRO A 256 6.98 -5.71 -11.56
C PRO A 256 5.63 -5.02 -11.76
N ARG A 257 4.53 -5.80 -11.92
CA ARG A 257 3.17 -5.27 -12.09
C ARG A 257 2.53 -4.83 -10.78
N ILE A 258 3.09 -5.23 -9.63
CA ILE A 258 2.62 -4.82 -8.30
C ILE A 258 3.62 -3.84 -7.71
N ARG A 259 3.17 -2.61 -7.45
CA ARG A 259 4.01 -1.49 -6.99
C ARG A 259 3.33 -0.75 -5.84
N VAL A 260 4.02 0.25 -5.30
CA VAL A 260 3.51 1.20 -4.29
C VAL A 260 3.66 2.60 -4.87
#